data_AF-A0A5D2L4V4-F1
#
_entry.id   AF-A0A5D2L4V4-F1
#
_cell.length_a   1.000
_cell.length_b   1.000
_cell.length_c   1.000
_cell.angle_alpha   90.00
_cell.angle_beta   90.00
_cell.angle_gamma   90.00
#
_symmetry.space_group_name_H-M   'P 1'
#
loop_
_entity.id
_entity.type
_entity.pdbx_description
1 polymer ?
#
loop_
_entity_poly.entity_id
_entity_poly.type
_entity_poly.pdbx_seq_one_letter_code
_entity_poly.pdbx_strand_id
1 'polypeptide(L)'
;MATKENCQIIKENNCDTKMGLPYVLEAFTSIFETGSISNKCCGELVVLGKVCDSALVKRTLENPLFKNLSPAIIIAKSIQIWNNCLALIDSPSPFV
;
A
#
# COMPACT_ATOMS: atom_id res chain seq x y z
N MET A 1 14.08 10.23 9.58
CA MET A 1 14.30 11.19 8.48
C MET A 1 14.10 10.40 7.21
N ALA A 2 13.16 10.79 6.33
CA ALA A 2 12.89 10.01 5.12
C ALA A 2 14.16 9.96 4.25
N THR A 3 14.59 8.78 3.84
CA THR A 3 15.82 8.66 3.05
C THR A 3 15.60 9.26 1.65
N LYS A 4 16.62 9.96 1.15
CA LYS A 4 16.57 10.66 -0.15
C LYS A 4 16.24 9.70 -1.31
N GLU A 5 16.69 8.45 -1.18
CA GLU A 5 16.44 7.35 -2.12
C GLU A 5 14.95 6.95 -2.20
N ASN A 6 14.27 6.75 -1.06
CA ASN A 6 12.84 6.42 -1.06
C ASN A 6 11.97 7.55 -1.63
N CYS A 7 12.33 8.82 -1.35
CA CYS A 7 11.66 9.97 -1.95
C CYS A 7 11.81 10.00 -3.47
N GLN A 8 12.98 9.63 -3.97
CA GLN A 8 13.29 9.59 -5.39
C GLN A 8 12.50 8.49 -6.10
N ILE A 9 12.45 7.28 -5.54
CA ILE A 9 11.69 6.14 -6.11
C ILE A 9 10.20 6.47 -6.24
N ILE A 10 9.59 7.10 -5.22
CA ILE A 10 8.18 7.52 -5.24
C ILE A 10 7.91 8.50 -6.38
N LYS A 11 8.79 9.50 -6.54
CA LYS A 11 8.64 10.55 -7.55
C LYS A 11 8.90 10.04 -8.97
N GLU A 12 9.93 9.22 -9.16
CA GLU A 12 10.29 8.66 -10.48
C GLU A 12 9.23 7.68 -11.00
N ASN A 13 8.55 6.96 -10.11
CA ASN A 13 7.49 6.01 -10.47
C ASN A 13 6.09 6.63 -10.43
N ASN A 14 5.97 7.93 -10.15
CA ASN A 14 4.68 8.63 -10.04
C ASN A 14 3.74 7.97 -9.03
N CYS A 15 4.30 7.38 -7.96
CA CYS A 15 3.52 6.63 -6.96
C CYS A 15 2.55 7.55 -6.20
N ASP A 16 2.91 8.81 -6.04
CA ASP A 16 2.14 9.88 -5.39
C ASP A 16 1.00 10.41 -6.26
N THR A 17 1.19 10.49 -7.57
CA THR A 17 0.16 10.98 -8.52
C THR A 17 -0.80 9.89 -8.98
N LYS A 18 -0.39 8.62 -8.91
CA LYS A 18 -1.23 7.46 -9.21
C LYS A 18 -2.11 7.01 -8.04
N MET A 19 -1.82 7.44 -6.81
CA MET A 19 -2.67 7.15 -5.65
C MET A 19 -3.79 8.16 -5.53
N GLY A 20 -5.03 7.69 -5.64
CA GLY A 20 -6.18 8.46 -5.21
C GLY A 20 -6.18 8.66 -3.69
N LEU A 21 -6.60 9.84 -3.23
CA LEU A 21 -6.92 10.07 -1.81
C LEU A 21 -7.82 8.98 -1.19
N PRO A 22 -8.82 8.41 -1.90
CA PRO A 22 -9.62 7.30 -1.40
C PRO A 22 -8.80 6.05 -1.07
N TYR A 23 -7.83 5.69 -1.92
CA TYR A 23 -6.93 4.56 -1.68
C TYR A 23 -6.10 4.79 -0.42
N VAL A 24 -5.50 5.97 -0.29
CA VAL A 24 -4.63 6.30 0.85
C VAL A 24 -5.42 6.17 2.15
N LEU A 25 -6.63 6.75 2.21
CA LEU A 25 -7.47 6.70 3.39
C LEU A 25 -7.87 5.26 3.74
N GLU A 26 -8.31 4.49 2.76
CA GLU A 26 -8.77 3.12 2.98
C GLU A 26 -7.64 2.16 3.37
N ALA A 27 -6.46 2.29 2.77
CA ALA A 27 -5.28 1.53 3.17
C ALA A 27 -4.87 1.87 4.61
N PHE A 28 -4.92 3.15 5.00
CA PHE A 28 -4.70 3.56 6.37
C PHE A 28 -5.71 2.92 7.33
N THR A 29 -7.01 3.06 7.06
CA THR A 29 -8.08 2.43 7.86
C THR A 29 -7.91 0.91 7.94
N SER A 30 -7.49 0.25 6.85
CA SER A 30 -7.23 -1.18 6.84
C SER A 30 -6.06 -1.61 7.72
N ILE A 31 -4.96 -0.86 7.68
CA ILE A 31 -3.82 -1.13 8.54
C ILE A 31 -4.22 -1.02 10.02
N PHE A 32 -5.05 -0.04 10.39
CA PHE A 32 -5.34 0.23 11.80
C PHE A 32 -6.61 -0.44 12.35
N GLU A 33 -7.60 -0.72 11.51
CA GLU A 33 -8.95 -1.11 11.94
C GLU A 33 -9.43 -2.40 11.28
N THR A 34 -9.57 -2.40 9.94
CA THR A 34 -10.37 -3.43 9.25
C THR A 34 -9.55 -4.63 8.75
N GLY A 35 -8.26 -4.46 8.46
CA GLY A 35 -7.39 -5.51 7.89
C GLY A 35 -7.69 -5.90 6.44
N SER A 36 -8.63 -5.22 5.77
CA SER A 36 -8.98 -5.43 4.37
C SER A 36 -9.28 -4.09 3.67
N ILE A 37 -9.02 -4.03 2.37
CA ILE A 37 -9.40 -2.90 1.50
C ILE A 37 -10.36 -3.38 0.41
N SER A 38 -11.10 -2.45 -0.18
CA SER A 38 -12.06 -2.70 -1.24
C SER A 38 -11.40 -3.20 -2.53
N ASN A 39 -12.16 -3.94 -3.35
CA ASN A 39 -11.70 -4.43 -4.65
C ASN A 39 -11.25 -3.29 -5.57
N LYS A 40 -11.88 -2.11 -5.47
CA LYS A 40 -11.47 -0.91 -6.22
C LYS A 40 -10.06 -0.48 -5.82
N CYS A 41 -9.80 -0.38 -4.51
CA CYS A 41 -8.48 -0.04 -4.00
C CYS A 41 -7.44 -1.14 -4.27
N CYS A 42 -7.83 -2.41 -4.33
CA CYS A 42 -6.96 -3.48 -4.81
C CYS A 42 -6.55 -3.31 -6.27
N GLY A 43 -7.48 -2.92 -7.16
CA GLY A 43 -7.16 -2.61 -8.55
C GLY A 43 -6.16 -1.46 -8.67
N GLU A 44 -6.37 -0.38 -7.91
CA GLU A 44 -5.44 0.76 -7.86
C GLU A 44 -4.05 0.35 -7.33
N LEU A 45 -4.00 -0.45 -6.25
CA LEU A 45 -2.75 -0.95 -5.65
C LEU A 45 -1.94 -1.80 -6.63
N VAL A 46 -2.59 -2.69 -7.37
CA VAL A 46 -1.88 -3.54 -8.34
C VAL A 46 -1.40 -2.73 -9.53
N VAL A 47 -2.15 -1.71 -9.97
CA VAL A 47 -1.72 -0.76 -11.02
C VAL A 47 -0.52 0.08 -10.57
N LEU A 48 -0.46 0.47 -9.30
CA LEU A 48 0.70 1.13 -8.69
C LEU A 48 1.93 0.23 -8.69
N GLY A 49 1.73 -1.08 -8.54
CA GLY A 49 2.79 -2.07 -8.58
C GLY A 49 3.58 -2.15 -7.27
N LYS A 50 4.29 -3.28 -7.11
CA LYS A 50 5.01 -3.64 -5.87
C LYS A 50 6.09 -2.62 -5.47
N VAL A 51 6.66 -1.92 -6.46
CA VAL A 51 7.69 -0.89 -6.24
C VAL A 51 7.11 0.29 -5.47
N CYS A 52 5.93 0.78 -5.87
CA CYS A 52 5.27 1.87 -5.19
C CYS A 52 4.79 1.47 -3.80
N ASP A 53 4.19 0.28 -3.66
CA ASP A 53 3.77 -0.27 -2.36
C ASP A 53 4.96 -0.34 -1.38
N SER A 54 6.08 -0.94 -1.79
CA SER A 54 7.28 -1.06 -0.96
C SER A 54 7.86 0.30 -0.55
N ALA A 55 7.90 1.26 -1.48
CA ALA A 55 8.43 2.60 -1.21
C ALA A 55 7.55 3.38 -0.22
N LEU A 56 6.22 3.22 -0.31
CA LEU A 56 5.26 3.83 0.61
C LEU A 56 5.34 3.25 2.01
N VAL A 57 5.48 1.93 2.14
CA VAL A 57 5.69 1.28 3.45
C VAL A 57 6.96 1.82 4.10
N LYS A 58 8.08 1.88 3.36
CA LYS A 58 9.33 2.44 3.88
C LYS A 58 9.18 3.89 4.33
N ARG A 59 8.51 4.73 3.53
CA ARG A 59 8.27 6.13 3.89
C ARG A 59 7.37 6.28 5.11
N THR A 60 6.40 5.38 5.27
CA THR A 60 5.54 5.30 6.47
C THR A 60 6.36 4.98 7.70
N LEU A 61 7.26 3.98 7.62
CA LEU A 61 8.15 3.63 8.72
C LEU A 61 9.13 4.75 9.12
N GLU A 62 9.57 5.56 8.15
CA GLU A 62 10.47 6.70 8.39
C GLU A 62 9.76 7.92 8.98
N ASN A 63 8.43 7.97 8.92
CA ASN A 63 7.63 9.10 9.37
C ASN A 63 7.47 9.06 10.90
N PRO A 64 7.91 10.12 11.63
CA PRO A 64 7.83 10.18 13.09
C PRO A 64 6.42 9.99 13.67
N LEU A 65 5.37 10.25 12.89
CA LEU A 65 3.98 10.02 13.30
C LEU A 65 3.71 8.54 13.64
N PHE A 66 4.42 7.61 13.00
CA PHE A 66 4.23 6.17 13.17
C PHE A 66 5.31 5.52 14.05
N LYS A 67 6.17 6.30 14.69
CA LYS A 67 7.31 5.80 15.49
C LYS A 67 6.92 4.89 16.67
N ASN A 68 5.69 5.04 17.16
CA ASN A 68 5.17 4.27 18.31
C ASN A 68 4.50 2.96 17.87
N LEU A 69 4.36 2.74 16.57
CA LEU A 69 3.79 1.52 16.02
C LEU A 69 4.92 0.53 15.73
N SER A 70 4.63 -0.77 15.90
CA SER A 70 5.59 -1.81 15.57
C SER A 70 5.83 -1.84 14.06
N PRO A 71 7.08 -1.66 13.59
CA PRO A 71 7.42 -1.79 12.17
C PRO A 71 7.01 -3.15 11.60
N ALA A 72 7.14 -4.21 12.40
CA ALA A 72 6.75 -5.56 12.01
C ALA A 72 5.24 -5.68 11.73
N ILE A 73 4.40 -5.00 12.52
CA ILE A 73 2.95 -5.00 12.32
C ILE A 73 2.57 -4.28 11.03
N ILE A 74 3.18 -3.13 10.76
CA ILE A 74 2.93 -2.34 9.54
C ILE A 74 3.34 -3.16 8.31
N ILE A 75 4.53 -3.77 8.32
CA ILE A 75 5.03 -4.59 7.22
C ILE A 75 4.13 -5.80 7.00
N ALA A 76 3.78 -6.54 8.05
CA ALA A 76 2.93 -7.73 7.95
C ALA A 76 1.56 -7.41 7.36
N LYS A 77 0.92 -6.31 7.80
CA LYS A 77 -0.37 -5.86 7.27
C LYS A 77 -0.28 -5.42 5.82
N SER A 78 0.78 -4.70 5.43
CA SER A 78 0.98 -4.32 4.03
C SER A 78 1.11 -5.55 3.13
N ILE A 79 1.88 -6.56 3.55
CA ILE A 79 2.04 -7.83 2.82
C ILE A 79 0.70 -8.55 2.72
N GLN A 80 -0.08 -8.59 3.80
CA GLN A 80 -1.40 -9.21 3.82
C GLN A 80 -2.35 -8.54 2.81
N ILE A 81 -2.43 -7.21 2.83
CA ILE A 81 -3.26 -6.42 1.91
C ILE A 81 -2.84 -6.68 0.46
N TRP A 82 -1.54 -6.63 0.17
CA TRP A 82 -1.01 -6.89 -1.16
C TRP A 82 -1.39 -8.28 -1.68
N ASN A 83 -1.21 -9.32 -0.86
CA ASN A 83 -1.53 -10.70 -1.25
C ASN A 83 -3.05 -10.91 -1.43
N ASN A 84 -3.88 -10.30 -0.59
CA ASN A 84 -5.33 -10.34 -0.76
C ASN A 84 -5.75 -9.71 -2.10
N CYS A 85 -5.14 -8.59 -2.47
CA CYS A 85 -5.41 -7.92 -3.74
C CYS A 85 -4.93 -8.71 -4.96
N LEU A 86 -3.78 -9.38 -4.88
CA LEU A 86 -3.32 -10.28 -5.95
C LEU A 86 -4.29 -11.46 -6.13
N ALA A 87 -4.72 -12.09 -5.04
CA ALA A 87 -5.65 -13.22 -5.10
C ALA A 87 -7.00 -12.85 -5.76
N LEU A 88 -7.43 -11.60 -5.66
CA LEU A 88 -8.65 -11.12 -6.34
C LEU A 88 -8.48 -10.98 -7.86
N ILE A 89 -7.28 -10.70 -8.35
CA ILE A 89 -6.98 -10.59 -9.78
C ILE A 89 -6.73 -11.96 -10.40
N ASP A 90 -6.05 -12.84 -9.66
CA ASP A 90 -5.79 -14.22 -10.07
C ASP A 90 -7.03 -15.13 -9.93
N SER A 91 -8.09 -14.64 -9.28
CA SER A 91 -9.37 -15.34 -9.23
C SER A 91 -10.02 -15.30 -10.62
N PRO A 92 -10.21 -16.46 -11.29
CA PRO A 92 -10.97 -16.51 -12.52
C PRO A 92 -12.40 -16.08 -12.19
N SER A 93 -12.77 -14.87 -12.61
CA SER A 93 -14.15 -14.40 -12.46
C SER A 93 -15.09 -15.43 -13.13
N PRO A 94 -16.20 -15.84 -12.50
CA PRO A 94 -17.12 -16.85 -13.05
C PRO A 94 -18.02 -16.30 -14.17
N PHE A 95 -17.61 -15.24 -14.86
CA PHE A 95 -18.36 -14.66 -15.97
C PHE A 95 -17.85 -15.23 -17.30
N VAL A 96 -18.29 -16.47 -17.57
CA VAL A 96 -18.60 -16.94 -18.93
C VAL A 96 -20.10 -16.76 -19.13
#